data_AF-A0A8C7R8E8-F1
#
_entry.id   AF-A0A8C7R8E8-F1
#
_cell.length_a   1.000
_cell.length_b   1.000
_cell.length_c   1.000
_cell.angle_alpha   90.00
_cell.angle_beta   90.00
_cell.angle_gamma   90.00
#
_symmetry.space_group_name_H-M   'P 1'
#
loop_
_entity.id
_entity.type
_entity.pdbx_description
1 polymer ?
#
loop_
_entity_poly.entity_id
_entity_poly.type
_entity_poly.pdbx_seq_one_letter_code
_entity_poly.pdbx_strand_id
1 'polypeptide(L)'
;MFQKTSFTTLIVGVFVVYVLHTCWVMYGIVYTKPCENPKFENCLKPYLSGKTRLQLSIYTALRPNAEGGHTLIHKEEDFDVESKFERIVNVSLPKKTRKNGTLYAMVFVHQAGMSPWQDPRQVHLVTQLTTYMIPKPLEVNYYYTTQRLRDSAVDRPVSHWRSRLTLNVVSEDFVFDRDFLPSDVHRYLKVFQNGKKMVYLPLLFVDELSNRVKDLMEINSTSIELPLTISYDTISLGKLRFWIHMQDAVYSLQQFGFTEKDADEIKGIFVDTNLYLLALTFFVAAFHLLFDFLAFKNDISFWKQKKSMVGMSSKAVLWRCFSTIVIFMYLFDEQTSLLVLIPAGIGSLIEVWKVKKAFKIQIIWKAVRPTFIFGKSDESERRTEEYDTLAMKYLSYLLYPMCIGGAVYVSSIILSTSSVAHLPWKAFMYKAFNTFIDDIFAFIITMPTSHRLACFRDDVVFLVYLYQRWLYPVDKTRMNEYGLSYDEEEKPKGKAHED
;
A
#
# COMPACT_ATOMS: atom_id res chain seq x y z
N MET A 1 37.33 5.91 26.19
CA MET A 1 36.03 5.43 26.70
C MET A 1 35.02 5.17 25.56
N PHE A 2 35.43 4.47 24.49
CA PHE A 2 34.51 3.95 23.47
C PHE A 2 34.84 2.47 23.28
N GLN A 3 34.35 1.66 24.20
CA GLN A 3 34.39 0.20 24.11
C GLN A 3 33.46 -0.21 22.97
N LYS A 4 34.02 -0.84 21.92
CA LYS A 4 33.39 -1.67 20.89
C LYS A 4 31.85 -1.59 20.88
N THR A 5 31.28 -0.53 20.32
CA THR A 5 29.85 -0.54 20.00
C THR A 5 29.61 -1.67 19.02
N SER A 6 28.81 -2.66 19.44
CA SER A 6 28.42 -3.77 18.58
C SER A 6 27.69 -3.19 17.36
N PHE A 7 28.00 -3.66 16.16
CA PHE A 7 27.26 -3.35 14.91
C PHE A 7 25.72 -3.42 15.11
N THR A 8 25.30 -4.27 16.05
CA THR A 8 24.03 -4.27 16.82
C THR A 8 23.45 -2.90 17.14
N THR A 9 24.09 -2.30 18.11
CA THR A 9 23.69 -1.04 18.72
C THR A 9 23.69 0.08 17.68
N LEU A 10 24.58 0.04 16.69
CA LEU A 10 24.59 0.99 15.59
C LEU A 10 23.33 0.88 14.71
N ILE A 11 22.98 -0.32 14.23
CA ILE A 11 21.82 -0.50 13.36
C ILE A 11 20.51 -0.23 14.09
N VAL A 12 20.37 -0.73 15.32
CA VAL A 12 19.18 -0.43 16.14
C VAL A 12 19.10 1.07 16.42
N GLY A 13 20.22 1.73 16.69
CA GLY A 13 20.29 3.18 16.85
C GLY A 13 19.85 3.94 15.60
N VAL A 14 20.37 3.56 14.42
CA VAL A 14 19.96 4.15 13.12
C VAL A 14 18.48 3.92 12.86
N PHE A 15 17.95 2.73 13.14
CA PHE A 15 16.53 2.43 12.99
C PHE A 15 15.66 3.33 13.88
N VAL A 16 16.00 3.47 15.17
CA VAL A 16 15.26 4.33 16.10
C VAL A 16 15.31 5.79 15.66
N VAL A 17 16.48 6.29 15.26
CA VAL A 17 16.63 7.66 14.72
C VAL A 17 15.79 7.84 13.47
N TYR A 18 15.76 6.87 12.56
CA TYR A 18 14.95 6.92 11.35
C TYR A 18 13.45 6.95 11.65
N VAL A 19 12.97 6.10 12.57
CA VAL A 19 11.56 6.08 12.98
C VAL A 19 11.18 7.41 13.64
N LEU A 20 12.00 7.92 14.57
CA LEU A 20 11.75 9.21 15.22
C LEU A 20 11.77 10.37 14.23
N HIS A 21 12.72 10.38 13.28
CA HIS A 21 12.77 11.36 12.21
C HIS A 21 11.52 11.28 11.33
N THR A 22 11.06 10.08 10.98
CA THR A 22 9.86 9.88 10.17
C THR A 22 8.62 10.40 10.91
N CYS A 23 8.47 10.07 12.20
CA CYS A 23 7.40 10.60 13.04
C CYS A 23 7.46 12.12 13.16
N TRP A 24 8.65 12.70 13.32
CA TRP A 24 8.85 14.15 13.38
C TRP A 24 8.47 14.85 12.07
N VAL A 25 8.87 14.30 10.92
CA VAL A 25 8.52 14.81 9.59
C VAL A 25 7.00 14.73 9.37
N MET A 26 6.38 13.59 9.69
CA MET A 26 4.92 13.43 9.60
C MET A 26 4.17 14.41 10.49
N TYR A 27 4.66 14.61 11.72
CA TYR A 27 4.11 15.61 12.62
C TYR A 27 4.24 17.02 12.04
N GLY A 28 5.39 17.40 11.48
CA GLY A 28 5.60 18.72 10.88
C GLY A 28 4.76 19.00 9.62
N ILE A 29 4.36 17.95 8.89
CA ILE A 29 3.44 18.07 7.74
C ILE A 29 2.01 18.38 8.22
N VAL A 30 1.53 17.68 9.25
CA VAL A 30 0.14 17.84 9.73
C VAL A 30 0.00 19.04 10.68
N TYR A 31 1.00 19.30 11.52
CA TYR A 31 0.95 20.35 12.52
C TYR A 31 1.58 21.64 12.01
N THR A 32 0.81 22.72 12.04
CA THR A 32 1.28 24.10 11.81
C THR A 32 1.25 24.87 13.12
N LYS A 33 2.38 25.47 13.49
CA LYS A 33 2.44 26.35 14.67
C LYS A 33 1.60 27.63 14.39
N PRO A 34 0.63 27.97 15.25
CA PRO A 34 -0.14 29.21 15.12
C PRO A 34 0.71 30.43 15.51
N CYS A 35 0.31 31.62 15.04
CA CYS A 35 0.97 32.88 15.43
C CYS A 35 0.86 33.10 16.94
N GLU A 36 2.00 33.23 17.66
CA GLU A 36 2.04 33.30 19.13
C GLU A 36 1.27 34.50 19.70
N ASN A 37 1.25 35.63 18.99
CA ASN A 37 0.58 36.85 19.44
C ASN A 37 -0.22 37.51 18.30
N PRO A 38 -1.55 37.30 18.22
CA PRO A 38 -2.42 37.74 17.11
C PRO A 38 -2.63 39.27 17.01
N LYS A 39 -1.89 40.05 17.81
CA LYS A 39 -1.85 41.52 17.82
C LYS A 39 -0.63 42.10 17.08
N PHE A 40 0.38 41.30 16.77
CA PHE A 40 1.51 41.75 15.95
C PHE A 40 1.07 41.95 14.48
N GLU A 41 1.65 42.95 13.83
CA GLU A 41 1.38 43.27 12.41
C GLU A 41 1.83 42.15 11.45
N ASN A 42 2.65 41.20 11.90
CA ASN A 42 3.14 40.07 11.11
C ASN A 42 2.20 38.86 11.07
N CYS A 43 1.09 38.85 11.82
CA CYS A 43 0.14 37.73 11.77
C CYS A 43 -0.90 37.91 10.64
N LEU A 44 -1.14 36.85 9.87
CA LEU A 44 -2.12 36.80 8.78
C LEU A 44 -3.44 36.19 9.28
N LYS A 45 -4.53 36.94 9.15
CA LYS A 45 -5.87 36.49 9.58
C LYS A 45 -6.70 35.97 8.40
N PRO A 46 -7.60 34.99 8.61
CA PRO A 46 -8.48 34.53 7.55
C PRO A 46 -9.44 35.64 7.10
N TYR A 47 -9.68 35.74 5.80
CA TYR A 47 -10.74 36.60 5.26
C TYR A 47 -12.14 36.13 5.68
N LEU A 48 -12.30 34.81 5.87
CA LEU A 48 -13.57 34.17 6.26
C LEU A 48 -14.09 34.60 7.63
N SER A 49 -13.21 34.97 8.57
CA SER A 49 -13.62 35.43 9.91
C SER A 49 -14.50 36.68 9.86
N GLY A 50 -14.48 37.42 8.75
CA GLY A 50 -15.35 38.58 8.51
C GLY A 50 -16.81 38.25 8.15
N LYS A 51 -17.18 36.97 8.02
CA LYS A 51 -18.53 36.50 7.62
C LYS A 51 -19.07 37.22 6.37
N THR A 52 -18.23 37.36 5.36
CA THR A 52 -18.61 37.99 4.09
C THR A 52 -19.43 37.01 3.25
N ARG A 53 -20.46 37.51 2.53
CA ARG A 53 -21.19 36.71 1.56
C ARG A 53 -20.30 36.41 0.35
N LEU A 54 -20.05 35.12 0.11
CA LEU A 54 -19.24 34.62 -0.99
C LEU A 54 -20.12 33.95 -2.06
N GLN A 55 -19.59 33.88 -3.27
CA GLN A 55 -20.16 33.16 -4.40
C GLN A 55 -19.12 32.22 -4.98
N LEU A 56 -19.57 31.01 -5.34
CA LEU A 56 -18.76 30.01 -6.03
C LEU A 56 -19.24 29.91 -7.47
N SER A 57 -18.36 30.19 -8.42
CA SER A 57 -18.66 30.12 -9.85
C SER A 57 -17.66 29.20 -10.55
N ILE A 58 -18.16 28.26 -11.33
CA ILE A 58 -17.35 27.29 -12.07
C ILE A 58 -17.59 27.49 -13.56
N TYR A 59 -16.50 27.69 -14.29
CA TYR A 59 -16.48 27.86 -15.74
C TYR A 59 -15.66 26.76 -16.38
N THR A 60 -16.00 26.40 -17.61
CA THR A 60 -15.16 25.55 -18.46
C THR A 60 -14.50 26.37 -19.55
N ALA A 61 -13.27 26.01 -19.89
CA ALA A 61 -12.46 26.71 -20.88
C ALA A 61 -11.56 25.75 -21.64
N LEU A 62 -11.24 26.11 -22.89
CA LEU A 62 -10.30 25.36 -23.74
C LEU A 62 -8.83 25.70 -23.46
N ARG A 63 -8.58 26.81 -22.76
CA ARG A 63 -7.26 27.26 -22.36
C ARG A 63 -7.26 27.48 -20.85
N PRO A 64 -6.11 27.32 -20.18
CA PRO A 64 -5.99 27.59 -18.76
C PRO A 64 -5.97 29.11 -18.44
N ASN A 65 -5.93 29.97 -19.45
CA ASN A 65 -5.85 31.42 -19.26
C ASN A 65 -7.23 32.05 -19.12
N ALA A 66 -7.31 33.19 -18.43
CA ALA A 66 -8.54 33.98 -18.30
C ALA A 66 -9.03 34.63 -19.62
N GLU A 67 -8.34 34.43 -20.74
CA GLU A 67 -8.65 35.03 -22.04
C GLU A 67 -9.78 34.30 -22.78
N GLY A 68 -11.02 34.74 -22.53
CA GLY A 68 -12.20 34.47 -23.38
C GLY A 68 -12.61 32.99 -23.57
N GLY A 69 -13.84 32.78 -24.04
CA GLY A 69 -14.35 31.44 -24.33
C GLY A 69 -14.70 30.61 -23.09
N HIS A 70 -15.04 31.28 -21.98
CA HIS A 70 -15.49 30.65 -20.74
C HIS A 70 -16.98 30.36 -20.80
N THR A 71 -17.36 29.13 -20.50
CA THR A 71 -18.77 28.71 -20.39
C THR A 71 -19.10 28.43 -18.93
N LEU A 72 -20.09 29.14 -18.37
CA LEU A 72 -20.53 28.91 -17.00
C LEU A 72 -21.22 27.54 -16.92
N ILE A 73 -20.76 26.67 -16.02
CA ILE A 73 -21.37 25.36 -15.78
C ILE A 73 -22.19 25.34 -14.49
N HIS A 74 -21.70 25.99 -13.44
CA HIS A 74 -22.37 25.99 -12.15
C HIS A 74 -22.07 27.29 -11.40
N LYS A 75 -23.08 27.84 -10.72
CA LYS A 75 -22.98 29.03 -9.89
C LYS A 75 -23.81 28.80 -8.63
N GLU A 76 -23.16 28.93 -7.48
CA GLU A 76 -23.81 28.92 -6.17
C GLU A 76 -23.86 30.36 -5.65
N GLU A 77 -25.08 30.90 -5.53
CA GLU A 77 -25.29 32.33 -5.23
C GLU A 77 -25.11 32.67 -3.76
N ASP A 78 -25.44 31.73 -2.87
CA ASP A 78 -25.29 31.82 -1.43
C ASP A 78 -24.35 30.72 -0.94
N PHE A 79 -23.06 30.89 -1.24
CA PHE A 79 -22.05 29.92 -0.88
C PHE A 79 -21.70 30.03 0.61
N ASP A 80 -22.25 29.12 1.42
CA ASP A 80 -21.84 28.91 2.80
C ASP A 80 -20.69 27.89 2.86
N VAL A 81 -19.55 28.35 3.38
CA VAL A 81 -18.31 27.57 3.42
C VAL A 81 -18.47 26.31 4.27
N GLU A 82 -19.28 26.33 5.33
CA GLU A 82 -19.46 25.17 6.21
C GLU A 82 -20.44 24.14 5.64
N SER A 83 -21.24 24.51 4.63
CA SER A 83 -22.27 23.66 4.06
C SER A 83 -21.71 22.74 2.97
N LYS A 84 -21.73 21.42 3.20
CA LYS A 84 -21.36 20.45 2.17
C LYS A 84 -22.47 20.32 1.13
N PHE A 85 -22.09 20.17 -0.14
CA PHE A 85 -23.07 19.89 -1.19
C PHE A 85 -22.50 19.00 -2.30
N GLU A 86 -23.40 18.34 -3.02
CA GLU A 86 -23.10 17.58 -4.22
C GLU A 86 -24.14 17.91 -5.30
N ARG A 87 -23.67 18.19 -6.51
CA ARG A 87 -24.49 18.58 -7.66
C ARG A 87 -24.00 17.87 -8.92
N ILE A 88 -24.92 17.33 -9.70
CA ILE A 88 -24.60 16.74 -11.01
C ILE A 88 -25.00 17.75 -12.08
N VAL A 89 -24.06 18.10 -12.94
CA VAL A 89 -24.25 19.08 -14.02
C VAL A 89 -23.81 18.45 -15.34
N ASN A 90 -24.62 18.60 -16.39
CA ASN A 90 -24.25 18.16 -17.72
C ASN A 90 -23.40 19.24 -18.39
N VAL A 91 -22.16 18.89 -18.73
CA VAL A 91 -21.18 19.80 -19.34
C VAL A 91 -21.15 19.55 -20.84
N SER A 92 -21.36 20.62 -21.62
CA SER A 92 -21.24 20.54 -23.08
C SER A 92 -19.78 20.50 -23.53
N LEU A 93 -19.44 19.55 -24.40
CA LEU A 93 -18.09 19.32 -24.89
C LEU A 93 -17.83 20.06 -26.22
N PRO A 94 -16.86 21.00 -26.25
CA PRO A 94 -16.46 21.65 -27.48
C PRO A 94 -15.97 20.66 -28.54
N LYS A 95 -16.12 21.01 -29.82
CA LYS A 95 -15.63 20.18 -30.95
C LYS A 95 -14.13 19.86 -30.85
N LYS A 96 -13.33 20.75 -30.25
CA LYS A 96 -11.89 20.54 -30.01
C LYS A 96 -11.66 19.44 -28.98
N THR A 97 -12.40 19.46 -27.87
CA THR A 97 -12.31 18.43 -26.82
C THR A 97 -12.70 17.05 -27.34
N ARG A 98 -13.78 16.97 -28.13
CA ARG A 98 -14.21 15.73 -28.82
C ARG A 98 -13.21 15.17 -29.83
N LYS A 99 -12.25 15.99 -30.26
CA LYS A 99 -11.13 15.62 -31.13
C LYS A 99 -9.82 15.55 -30.34
N ASN A 100 -9.85 14.88 -29.19
CA ASN A 100 -8.70 14.73 -28.28
C ASN A 100 -8.09 16.05 -27.77
N GLY A 101 -8.91 17.08 -27.57
CA GLY A 101 -8.48 18.33 -26.94
C GLY A 101 -8.69 18.31 -25.43
N THR A 102 -7.86 19.06 -24.70
CA THR A 102 -8.04 19.21 -23.24
C THR A 102 -9.15 20.20 -22.90
N LEU A 103 -9.94 19.89 -21.88
CA LEU A 103 -10.90 20.83 -21.28
C LEU A 103 -10.47 21.16 -19.84
N TYR A 104 -10.49 22.45 -19.51
CA TYR A 104 -10.16 22.96 -18.18
C TYR A 104 -11.43 23.39 -17.44
N ALA A 105 -11.46 23.20 -16.13
CA ALA A 105 -12.40 23.83 -15.22
C ALA A 105 -11.69 24.95 -14.45
N MET A 106 -12.30 26.14 -14.45
CA MET A 106 -11.88 27.29 -13.66
C MET A 106 -12.89 27.49 -12.54
N VAL A 107 -12.41 27.34 -11.31
CA VAL A 107 -13.23 27.46 -10.10
C VAL A 107 -12.89 28.79 -9.45
N PHE A 108 -13.89 29.63 -9.23
CA PHE A 108 -13.75 30.95 -8.63
C PHE A 108 -14.54 31.05 -7.33
N VAL A 109 -13.88 31.54 -6.28
CA VAL A 109 -14.52 32.01 -5.05
C VAL A 109 -14.33 33.52 -4.99
N HIS A 110 -15.43 34.27 -5.01
CA HIS A 110 -15.42 35.73 -5.09
C HIS A 110 -16.52 36.34 -4.22
N GLN A 111 -16.50 37.66 -4.03
CA GLN A 111 -17.54 38.36 -3.29
C GLN A 111 -18.88 38.30 -4.02
N ALA A 112 -19.98 38.11 -3.28
CA ALA A 112 -21.32 38.09 -3.83
C ALA A 112 -21.69 39.42 -4.51
N GLY A 113 -22.30 39.33 -5.70
CA GLY A 113 -22.81 40.48 -6.45
C GLY A 113 -21.82 41.16 -7.40
N MET A 114 -20.58 40.67 -7.49
CA MET A 114 -19.59 41.08 -8.51
C MET A 114 -19.25 39.89 -9.41
N SER A 115 -18.90 40.15 -10.67
CA SER A 115 -18.38 39.09 -11.54
C SER A 115 -16.96 38.69 -11.09
N PRO A 116 -16.56 37.41 -11.25
CA PRO A 116 -15.23 36.95 -10.83
C PRO A 116 -14.11 37.83 -11.40
N TRP A 117 -14.17 38.16 -12.70
CA TRP A 117 -13.15 38.94 -13.39
C TRP A 117 -13.00 40.39 -12.91
N GLN A 118 -13.99 40.93 -12.20
CA GLN A 118 -13.95 42.30 -11.67
C GLN A 118 -13.52 42.35 -10.20
N ASP A 119 -13.55 41.23 -9.49
CA ASP A 119 -13.22 41.19 -8.07
C ASP A 119 -11.71 41.04 -7.85
N PRO A 120 -11.02 42.05 -7.28
CA PRO A 120 -9.60 41.93 -6.95
C PRO A 120 -9.33 40.91 -5.81
N ARG A 121 -10.37 40.50 -5.07
CA ARG A 121 -10.31 39.55 -3.95
C ARG A 121 -10.74 38.14 -4.35
N GLN A 122 -10.78 37.83 -5.65
CA GLN A 122 -11.10 36.48 -6.10
C GLN A 122 -9.95 35.48 -5.85
N VAL A 123 -10.33 34.28 -5.44
CA VAL A 123 -9.47 33.08 -5.48
C VAL A 123 -9.91 32.25 -6.66
N HIS A 124 -8.96 31.82 -7.47
CA HIS A 124 -9.25 30.95 -8.60
C HIS A 124 -8.25 29.82 -8.69
N LEU A 125 -8.74 28.66 -9.11
CA LEU A 125 -7.94 27.49 -9.45
C LEU A 125 -8.36 26.97 -10.83
N VAL A 126 -7.38 26.41 -11.54
CA VAL A 126 -7.58 25.78 -12.83
C VAL A 126 -7.18 24.32 -12.73
N THR A 127 -8.09 23.42 -13.09
CA THR A 127 -7.84 21.97 -13.14
C THR A 127 -8.25 21.40 -14.49
N GLN A 128 -7.71 20.24 -14.85
CA GLN A 128 -8.04 19.54 -16.09
C GLN A 128 -9.21 18.58 -15.85
N LEU A 129 -10.25 18.68 -16.68
CA LEU A 129 -11.39 17.74 -16.69
C LEU A 129 -11.15 16.54 -17.61
N THR A 130 -10.08 16.56 -18.40
CA THR A 130 -9.73 15.52 -19.35
C THR A 130 -8.33 15.00 -19.10
N THR A 131 -8.11 13.70 -19.30
CA THR A 131 -6.80 13.05 -19.22
C THR A 131 -6.58 12.12 -20.40
N TYR A 132 -5.33 11.87 -20.80
CA TYR A 132 -5.01 10.96 -21.91
C TYR A 132 -4.61 9.60 -21.37
N MET A 133 -5.27 8.54 -21.83
CA MET A 133 -4.90 7.17 -21.49
C MET A 133 -5.05 6.26 -22.70
N ILE A 134 -4.27 5.17 -22.71
CA ILE A 134 -4.44 4.10 -23.70
C ILE A 134 -5.72 3.34 -23.32
N PRO A 135 -6.68 3.17 -24.24
CA PRO A 135 -7.90 2.44 -23.97
C PRO A 135 -7.58 1.03 -23.48
N LYS A 136 -8.20 0.61 -22.37
CA LYS A 136 -8.12 -0.79 -21.97
C LYS A 136 -8.98 -1.60 -22.95
N PRO A 137 -8.51 -2.74 -23.48
CA PRO A 137 -9.40 -3.63 -24.19
C PRO A 137 -10.53 -4.05 -23.22
N LEU A 138 -11.78 -3.92 -23.67
CA LEU A 138 -12.96 -4.39 -22.93
C LEU A 138 -12.67 -5.80 -22.38
N GLU A 139 -12.87 -6.00 -21.08
CA GLU A 139 -12.69 -7.30 -20.40
C GLU A 139 -13.77 -8.29 -20.86
N VAL A 140 -13.70 -8.71 -22.12
CA VAL A 140 -14.54 -9.77 -22.70
C VAL A 140 -13.74 -11.07 -22.63
N ASN A 141 -14.29 -12.06 -21.92
CA ASN A 141 -13.82 -13.44 -21.73
C ASN A 141 -12.49 -13.83 -22.42
N TYR A 142 -11.44 -13.90 -21.62
CA TYR A 142 -10.05 -13.76 -22.02
C TYR A 142 -9.37 -15.06 -22.50
N TYR A 143 -10.01 -15.87 -23.36
CA TYR A 143 -9.32 -17.04 -23.96
C TYR A 143 -9.37 -17.13 -25.48
N TYR A 144 -10.35 -16.51 -26.16
CA TYR A 144 -10.49 -16.65 -27.61
C TYR A 144 -10.24 -15.35 -28.39
N THR A 145 -10.32 -14.19 -27.75
CA THR A 145 -10.33 -12.89 -28.43
C THR A 145 -8.92 -12.28 -28.59
N THR A 146 -7.95 -12.74 -27.81
CA THR A 146 -6.62 -12.11 -27.67
C THR A 146 -5.74 -12.23 -28.92
N GLN A 147 -6.00 -13.21 -29.79
CA GLN A 147 -5.18 -13.44 -30.97
C GLN A 147 -5.62 -12.66 -32.21
N ARG A 148 -6.87 -12.17 -32.28
CA ARG A 148 -7.37 -11.41 -33.44
C ARG A 148 -7.36 -9.90 -33.27
N LEU A 149 -7.34 -9.38 -32.03
CA LEU A 149 -7.38 -7.93 -31.78
C LEU A 149 -5.98 -7.29 -31.59
N ARG A 150 -4.92 -8.07 -31.39
CA ARG A 150 -3.55 -7.55 -31.23
C ARG A 150 -2.98 -6.88 -32.48
N ASP A 151 -3.49 -7.21 -33.66
CA ASP A 151 -2.93 -6.71 -34.93
C ASP A 151 -3.68 -5.48 -35.49
N SER A 152 -4.71 -4.94 -34.81
CA SER A 152 -5.56 -3.88 -35.38
C SER A 152 -5.83 -2.65 -34.51
N ALA A 153 -5.52 -2.68 -33.21
CA ALA A 153 -5.63 -1.51 -32.36
C ALA A 153 -4.25 -0.84 -32.23
N VAL A 154 -4.02 0.23 -33.00
CA VAL A 154 -2.88 1.11 -32.76
C VAL A 154 -3.05 1.70 -31.36
N ASP A 155 -2.06 1.50 -30.47
CA ASP A 155 -1.97 2.09 -29.12
C ASP A 155 -1.94 3.63 -29.17
N ARG A 156 -3.06 4.25 -29.55
CA ARG A 156 -3.20 5.71 -29.59
C ARG A 156 -3.87 6.15 -28.29
N PRO A 157 -3.28 7.09 -27.54
CA PRO A 157 -3.92 7.64 -26.36
C PRO A 157 -5.23 8.35 -26.77
N VAL A 158 -6.31 8.04 -26.07
CA VAL A 158 -7.63 8.65 -26.23
C VAL A 158 -7.91 9.55 -25.03
N SER A 159 -8.61 10.66 -25.26
CA SER A 159 -9.04 11.54 -24.18
C SER A 159 -10.15 10.89 -23.36
N HIS A 160 -9.96 10.86 -22.05
CA HIS A 160 -10.92 10.40 -21.06
C HIS A 160 -11.46 11.59 -20.26
N TRP A 161 -12.69 11.47 -19.80
CA TRP A 161 -13.43 12.44 -19.00
C TRP A 161 -13.33 12.11 -17.51
N ARG A 162 -13.01 13.11 -16.70
CA ARG A 162 -13.10 13.04 -15.24
C ARG A 162 -14.53 13.40 -14.83
N SER A 163 -15.27 12.40 -14.38
CA SER A 163 -16.68 12.51 -14.02
C SER A 163 -16.93 13.24 -12.69
N ARG A 164 -15.88 13.47 -11.88
CA ARG A 164 -15.99 14.07 -10.55
C ARG A 164 -15.04 15.25 -10.38
N LEU A 165 -15.54 16.34 -9.81
CA LEU A 165 -14.78 17.52 -9.41
C LEU A 165 -15.01 17.77 -7.92
N THR A 166 -14.02 17.40 -7.11
CA THR A 166 -14.02 17.55 -5.65
C THR A 166 -13.29 18.83 -5.25
N LEU A 167 -14.03 19.75 -4.63
CA LEU A 167 -13.58 21.06 -4.19
C LEU A 167 -13.52 21.11 -2.67
N ASN A 168 -12.43 21.63 -2.14
CA ASN A 168 -12.25 21.80 -0.70
C ASN A 168 -11.87 23.24 -0.37
N VAL A 169 -12.45 23.78 0.69
CA VAL A 169 -12.04 25.08 1.26
C VAL A 169 -11.69 24.89 2.73
N VAL A 170 -10.63 25.56 3.18
CA VAL A 170 -10.26 25.61 4.60
C VAL A 170 -11.23 26.53 5.33
N SER A 171 -12.03 25.95 6.24
CA SER A 171 -13.00 26.69 7.07
C SER A 171 -12.42 27.14 8.42
N GLU A 172 -11.29 26.57 8.85
CA GLU A 172 -10.68 26.87 10.14
C GLU A 172 -10.17 28.32 10.22
N ASP A 173 -10.46 29.00 11.32
CA ASP A 173 -9.94 30.34 11.63
C ASP A 173 -8.47 30.28 12.09
N PHE A 174 -7.58 29.79 11.21
CA PHE A 174 -6.16 29.66 11.51
C PHE A 174 -5.41 30.98 11.26
N VAL A 175 -4.55 31.39 12.20
CA VAL A 175 -3.74 32.60 12.08
C VAL A 175 -2.30 32.20 11.75
N PHE A 176 -1.87 32.50 10.53
CA PHE A 176 -0.50 32.22 10.10
C PHE A 176 0.48 33.27 10.59
N ASP A 177 1.71 32.84 10.88
CA ASP A 177 2.85 33.73 11.03
C ASP A 177 3.49 33.94 9.65
N ARG A 178 3.66 35.20 9.24
CA ARG A 178 4.23 35.56 7.93
C ARG A 178 5.68 35.09 7.77
N ASP A 179 6.47 35.10 8.85
CA ASP A 179 7.90 34.78 8.80
C ASP A 179 8.12 33.26 8.73
N PHE A 180 7.16 32.47 9.21
CA PHE A 180 7.19 31.00 9.24
C PHE A 180 6.12 30.36 8.37
N LEU A 181 5.79 30.98 7.22
CA LEU A 181 4.83 30.41 6.27
C LEU A 181 5.36 29.11 5.65
N PRO A 182 4.61 27.99 5.77
CA PRO A 182 4.96 26.76 5.08
C PRO A 182 4.98 26.94 3.56
N SER A 183 6.04 26.47 2.90
CA SER A 183 6.22 26.63 1.45
C SER A 183 5.14 25.91 0.63
N ASP A 184 4.58 24.82 1.16
CA ASP A 184 3.50 24.03 0.57
C ASP A 184 2.20 24.83 0.43
N VAL A 185 1.85 25.64 1.44
CA VAL A 185 0.63 26.46 1.42
C VAL A 185 0.81 27.73 0.59
N HIS A 186 2.05 28.18 0.39
CA HIS A 186 2.36 29.44 -0.30
C HIS A 186 1.75 29.54 -1.71
N ARG A 187 1.64 28.42 -2.44
CA ARG A 187 1.04 28.39 -3.79
C ARG A 187 -0.47 28.67 -3.78
N TYR A 188 -1.16 28.33 -2.69
CA TYR A 188 -2.61 28.47 -2.54
C TYR A 188 -2.99 29.73 -1.75
N LEU A 189 -2.04 30.30 -1.01
CA LEU A 189 -2.25 31.47 -0.17
C LEU A 189 -2.16 32.77 -1.00
N LYS A 190 -3.28 33.49 -1.11
CA LYS A 190 -3.29 34.87 -1.59
C LYS A 190 -3.50 35.83 -0.43
N VAL A 191 -2.54 36.73 -0.22
CA VAL A 191 -2.60 37.73 0.86
C VAL A 191 -3.10 39.05 0.30
N PHE A 192 -3.99 39.70 1.02
CA PHE A 192 -4.56 41.00 0.71
C PHE A 192 -4.41 41.94 1.91
N GLN A 193 -4.09 43.21 1.66
CA GLN A 193 -4.01 44.22 2.72
C GLN A 193 -5.37 44.87 2.92
N ASN A 194 -6.01 44.67 4.08
CA ASN A 194 -7.26 45.34 4.43
C ASN A 194 -6.99 46.40 5.51
N GLY A 195 -6.59 47.60 5.07
CA GLY A 195 -6.18 48.68 5.96
C GLY A 195 -4.86 48.35 6.69
N LYS A 196 -4.88 48.34 8.03
CA LYS A 196 -3.71 47.99 8.87
C LYS A 196 -3.53 46.49 9.14
N LYS A 197 -4.47 45.65 8.71
CA LYS A 197 -4.43 44.20 8.95
C LYS A 197 -4.19 43.45 7.64
N MET A 198 -3.27 42.50 7.68
CA MET A 198 -3.04 41.56 6.58
C MET A 198 -4.02 40.39 6.71
N VAL A 199 -4.75 40.10 5.64
CA VAL A 199 -5.69 38.99 5.58
C VAL A 199 -5.35 38.05 4.43
N TYR A 200 -5.55 36.75 4.61
CA TYR A 200 -5.43 35.79 3.52
C TYR A 200 -6.81 35.38 3.01
N LEU A 201 -6.94 35.29 1.69
CA LEU A 201 -8.16 34.84 1.03
C LEU A 201 -8.40 33.34 1.27
N PRO A 202 -9.64 32.84 1.10
CA PRO A 202 -9.97 31.45 1.36
C PRO A 202 -9.05 30.49 0.59
N LEU A 203 -8.49 29.50 1.30
CA LEU A 203 -7.65 28.47 0.70
C LEU A 203 -8.55 27.47 -0.04
N LEU A 204 -8.76 27.71 -1.32
CA LEU A 204 -9.42 26.78 -2.23
C LEU A 204 -8.42 25.71 -2.68
N PHE A 205 -8.85 24.46 -2.71
CA PHE A 205 -8.08 23.32 -3.15
C PHE A 205 -8.95 22.37 -3.98
N VAL A 206 -8.42 21.88 -5.12
CA VAL A 206 -9.09 20.87 -5.94
C VAL A 206 -8.44 19.53 -5.65
N ASP A 207 -9.23 18.56 -5.19
CA ASP A 207 -8.74 17.22 -4.93
C ASP A 207 -8.66 16.41 -6.23
N GLU A 208 -7.46 16.33 -6.79
CA GLU A 208 -7.16 15.50 -7.95
C GLU A 208 -6.82 14.05 -7.59
N LEU A 209 -6.59 13.75 -6.31
CA LEU A 209 -6.22 12.41 -5.83
C LEU A 209 -7.44 11.49 -5.72
N SER A 210 -8.61 12.05 -5.42
CA SER A 210 -9.89 11.33 -5.45
C SER A 210 -10.32 10.89 -6.86
N ASN A 211 -9.73 11.44 -7.91
CA ASN A 211 -9.99 11.02 -9.29
C ASN A 211 -9.25 9.73 -9.61
N ARG A 212 -9.99 8.62 -9.67
CA ARG A 212 -9.45 7.30 -9.95
C ARG A 212 -9.55 6.94 -11.42
N VAL A 213 -8.60 6.15 -11.90
CA VAL A 213 -8.58 5.64 -13.28
C VAL A 213 -9.84 4.82 -13.62
N LYS A 214 -10.40 4.11 -12.63
CA LYS A 214 -11.64 3.31 -12.79
C LYS A 214 -12.89 4.15 -13.09
N ASP A 215 -12.90 5.44 -12.71
CA ASP A 215 -14.07 6.32 -12.83
C ASP A 215 -14.00 7.20 -14.10
N LEU A 216 -12.97 7.02 -14.92
CA LEU A 216 -12.76 7.75 -16.16
C LEU A 216 -13.66 7.22 -17.27
N MET A 217 -14.29 8.14 -18.02
CA MET A 217 -15.15 7.78 -19.15
C MET A 217 -14.48 8.12 -20.48
N GLU A 218 -14.51 7.24 -21.45
CA GLU A 218 -13.94 7.52 -22.77
C GLU A 218 -14.75 8.62 -23.52
N ILE A 219 -14.04 9.60 -24.10
CA ILE A 219 -14.68 10.66 -24.88
C ILE A 219 -14.72 10.25 -26.36
N ASN A 220 -15.93 10.01 -26.85
CA ASN A 220 -16.18 9.76 -28.26
C ASN A 220 -16.45 11.06 -29.04
N SER A 221 -16.24 11.02 -30.35
CA SER A 221 -16.55 12.16 -31.25
C SER A 221 -18.04 12.55 -31.23
N THR A 222 -18.90 11.61 -30.84
CA THR A 222 -20.36 11.77 -30.72
C THR A 222 -20.82 12.26 -29.35
N SER A 223 -19.98 12.24 -28.31
CA SER A 223 -20.35 12.64 -26.94
C SER A 223 -20.47 14.16 -26.83
N ILE A 224 -21.68 14.70 -27.01
CA ILE A 224 -21.93 16.17 -26.98
C ILE A 224 -21.95 16.70 -25.54
N GLU A 225 -22.54 15.96 -24.61
CA GLU A 225 -22.65 16.33 -23.19
C GLU A 225 -22.20 15.15 -22.32
N LEU A 226 -21.52 15.45 -21.22
CA LEU A 226 -21.14 14.47 -20.22
C LEU A 226 -21.49 14.96 -18.81
N PRO A 227 -21.92 14.07 -17.91
CA PRO A 227 -22.22 14.45 -16.53
C PRO A 227 -20.92 14.73 -15.77
N LEU A 228 -20.95 15.80 -14.96
CA LEU A 228 -19.92 16.18 -14.00
C LEU A 228 -20.54 16.29 -12.62
N THR A 229 -20.07 15.47 -11.69
CA THR A 229 -20.43 15.54 -10.27
C THR A 229 -19.51 16.51 -9.56
N ILE A 230 -20.04 17.68 -9.20
CA ILE A 230 -19.36 18.70 -8.40
C ILE A 230 -19.66 18.42 -6.93
N SER A 231 -18.63 18.11 -6.16
CA SER A 231 -18.72 17.82 -4.74
C SER A 231 -17.89 18.84 -3.97
N TYR A 232 -18.50 19.50 -2.99
CA TYR A 232 -17.86 20.49 -2.14
C TYR A 232 -17.88 20.05 -0.69
N ASP A 233 -16.73 20.12 -0.02
CA ASP A 233 -16.58 19.86 1.41
C ASP A 233 -15.55 20.81 2.04
N THR A 234 -15.53 20.85 3.37
CA THR A 234 -14.50 21.58 4.13
C THR A 234 -13.31 20.69 4.44
N ILE A 235 -12.13 21.29 4.53
CA ILE A 235 -10.90 20.58 4.89
C ILE A 235 -10.16 21.31 6.02
N SER A 236 -9.66 20.56 7.01
CA SER A 236 -8.78 21.12 8.03
C SER A 236 -7.41 21.48 7.44
N LEU A 237 -6.72 22.45 8.02
CA LEU A 237 -5.43 22.89 7.49
C LEU A 237 -4.39 21.75 7.49
N GLY A 238 -4.34 20.95 8.56
CA GLY A 238 -3.41 19.82 8.64
C GLY A 238 -3.71 18.73 7.60
N LYS A 239 -4.99 18.45 7.32
CA LYS A 239 -5.39 17.49 6.29
C LYS A 239 -5.07 18.02 4.90
N LEU A 240 -5.28 19.32 4.64
CA LEU A 240 -4.93 19.96 3.39
C LEU A 240 -3.43 19.83 3.10
N ARG A 241 -2.57 20.16 4.07
CA ARG A 241 -1.11 20.08 3.90
C ARG A 241 -0.65 18.65 3.61
N PHE A 242 -1.19 17.68 4.36
CA PHE A 242 -0.94 16.26 4.09
C PHE A 242 -1.33 15.88 2.65
N TRP A 243 -2.49 16.35 2.19
CA TRP A 243 -3.01 16.05 0.84
C TRP A 243 -2.16 16.69 -0.27
N ILE A 244 -1.68 17.92 -0.07
CA ILE A 244 -0.74 18.58 -0.99
C ILE A 244 0.55 17.76 -1.12
N HIS A 245 1.13 17.35 0.01
CA HIS A 245 2.34 16.52 0.01
C HIS A 245 2.14 15.16 -0.66
N MET A 246 0.97 14.54 -0.46
CA MET A 246 0.61 13.29 -1.15
C MET A 246 0.50 13.50 -2.66
N GLN A 247 -0.11 14.60 -3.10
CA GLN A 247 -0.23 14.92 -4.53
C GLN A 247 1.15 15.14 -5.16
N ASP A 248 2.03 15.88 -4.50
CA ASP A 248 3.41 16.09 -4.95
C ASP A 248 4.21 14.78 -4.98
N ALA A 249 3.99 13.88 -4.00
CA ALA A 249 4.63 12.57 -3.97
C ALA A 249 4.19 11.69 -5.14
N VAL A 250 2.88 11.63 -5.43
CA VAL A 250 2.36 10.87 -6.57
C VAL A 250 2.87 11.45 -7.89
N TYR A 251 2.89 12.77 -8.04
CA TYR A 251 3.46 13.43 -9.22
C TYR A 251 4.96 13.13 -9.39
N SER A 252 5.72 13.14 -8.29
CA SER A 252 7.15 12.77 -8.28
C SER A 252 7.36 11.31 -8.72
N LEU A 253 6.53 10.37 -8.24
CA LEU A 253 6.60 8.97 -8.67
C LEU A 253 6.37 8.82 -10.18
N GLN A 254 5.42 9.55 -10.73
CA GLN A 254 5.17 9.57 -12.18
C GLN A 254 6.37 10.13 -12.95
N GLN A 255 7.05 11.15 -12.42
CA GLN A 255 8.30 11.66 -13.02
C GLN A 255 9.45 10.64 -12.98
N PHE A 256 9.49 9.76 -11.97
CA PHE A 256 10.44 8.65 -11.91
C PHE A 256 10.09 7.47 -12.84
N GLY A 257 9.02 7.57 -13.63
CA GLY A 257 8.64 6.58 -14.64
C GLY A 257 7.63 5.54 -14.18
N PHE A 258 6.97 5.75 -13.02
CA PHE A 258 5.82 4.92 -12.65
C PHE A 258 4.65 5.15 -13.63
N THR A 259 3.93 4.08 -13.95
CA THR A 259 2.76 4.20 -14.83
C THR A 259 1.61 4.89 -14.08
N GLU A 260 0.72 5.58 -14.81
CA GLU A 260 -0.49 6.18 -14.22
C GLU A 260 -1.35 5.15 -13.46
N LYS A 261 -1.30 3.88 -13.87
CA LYS A 261 -2.00 2.78 -13.20
C LYS A 261 -1.39 2.49 -11.82
N ASP A 262 -0.07 2.32 -11.75
CA ASP A 262 0.62 2.06 -10.48
C ASP A 262 0.47 3.24 -9.52
N ALA A 263 0.50 4.47 -10.06
CA ALA A 263 0.22 5.68 -9.31
C ALA A 263 -1.23 5.71 -8.77
N ASP A 264 -2.20 5.27 -9.56
CA ASP A 264 -3.61 5.18 -9.14
C ASP A 264 -3.85 4.13 -8.05
N GLU A 265 -3.13 3.02 -8.07
CA GLU A 265 -3.16 2.02 -6.99
C GLU A 265 -2.66 2.64 -5.68
N ILE A 266 -1.59 3.42 -5.72
CA ILE A 266 -1.09 4.18 -4.55
C ILE A 266 -2.13 5.19 -4.08
N LYS A 267 -2.74 5.97 -4.99
CA LYS A 267 -3.85 6.88 -4.63
C LYS A 267 -4.96 6.15 -3.90
N GLY A 268 -5.35 4.97 -4.38
CA GLY A 268 -6.38 4.15 -3.76
C GLY A 268 -6.08 3.75 -2.33
N ILE A 269 -4.83 3.40 -2.02
CA ILE A 269 -4.44 3.05 -0.65
C ILE A 269 -4.73 4.22 0.31
N PHE A 270 -4.48 5.46 -0.08
CA PHE A 270 -4.68 6.62 0.81
C PHE A 270 -6.10 7.18 0.79
N VAL A 271 -6.82 7.09 -0.33
CA VAL A 271 -8.21 7.58 -0.46
C VAL A 271 -9.21 6.60 0.15
N ASP A 272 -9.04 5.30 -0.13
CA ASP A 272 -10.00 4.27 0.26
C ASP A 272 -9.76 3.72 1.67
N THR A 273 -8.53 3.82 2.19
CA THR A 273 -8.15 3.27 3.52
C THR A 273 -8.14 4.34 4.60
N ASN A 274 -8.47 3.96 5.82
CA ASN A 274 -8.29 4.82 6.99
C ASN A 274 -6.80 5.09 7.26
N LEU A 275 -6.43 6.37 7.35
CA LEU A 275 -5.05 6.82 7.63
C LEU A 275 -4.45 6.18 8.91
N TYR A 276 -5.26 5.92 9.94
CA TYR A 276 -4.79 5.24 11.16
C TYR A 276 -4.36 3.79 10.89
N LEU A 277 -5.10 3.08 10.03
CA LEU A 277 -4.76 1.71 9.65
C LEU A 277 -3.48 1.70 8.81
N LEU A 278 -3.34 2.65 7.88
CA LEU A 278 -2.15 2.79 7.05
C LEU A 278 -0.89 3.14 7.88
N ALA A 279 -1.02 4.00 8.88
CA ALA A 279 0.07 4.31 9.79
C ALA A 279 0.49 3.07 10.62
N LEU A 280 -0.48 2.28 11.07
CA LEU A 280 -0.23 1.04 11.79
C LEU A 280 0.48 0.01 10.91
N THR A 281 0.06 -0.17 9.65
CA THR A 281 0.71 -1.13 8.74
C THR A 281 2.15 -0.74 8.45
N PHE A 282 2.44 0.56 8.26
CA PHE A 282 3.82 1.05 8.12
C PHE A 282 4.68 0.74 9.36
N PHE A 283 4.13 0.96 10.56
CA PHE A 283 4.83 0.68 11.80
C PHE A 283 5.12 -0.82 11.96
N VAL A 284 4.10 -1.68 11.76
CA VAL A 284 4.24 -3.14 11.85
C VAL A 284 5.27 -3.65 10.83
N ALA A 285 5.25 -3.14 9.59
CA ALA A 285 6.22 -3.47 8.56
C ALA A 285 7.66 -3.10 8.97
N ALA A 286 7.87 -1.92 9.54
CA ALA A 286 9.18 -1.48 10.01
C ALA A 286 9.74 -2.38 11.13
N PHE A 287 8.90 -2.77 12.10
CA PHE A 287 9.30 -3.70 13.16
C PHE A 287 9.56 -5.11 12.65
N HIS A 288 8.80 -5.59 11.66
CA HIS A 288 9.02 -6.88 11.02
C HIS A 288 10.44 -6.96 10.44
N LEU A 289 10.82 -5.97 9.63
CA LEU A 289 12.16 -5.89 9.03
C LEU A 289 13.28 -5.83 10.09
N LEU A 290 13.04 -5.10 11.20
CA LEU A 290 14.00 -5.04 12.31
C LEU A 290 14.20 -6.41 12.96
N PHE A 291 13.11 -7.12 13.26
CA PHE A 291 13.17 -8.42 13.92
C PHE A 291 13.79 -9.49 13.03
N ASP A 292 13.49 -9.50 11.74
CA ASP A 292 14.12 -10.42 10.78
C ASP A 292 15.64 -10.19 10.71
N PHE A 293 16.07 -8.93 10.65
CA PHE A 293 17.49 -8.60 10.67
C PHE A 293 18.20 -9.08 11.96
N LEU A 294 17.58 -8.84 13.13
CA LEU A 294 18.13 -9.28 14.41
C LEU A 294 18.19 -10.80 14.51
N ALA A 295 17.19 -11.51 13.99
CA ALA A 295 17.16 -12.95 13.94
C ALA A 295 18.32 -13.49 13.08
N PHE A 296 18.48 -12.99 11.84
CA PHE A 296 19.58 -13.41 10.97
C PHE A 296 20.94 -13.16 11.58
N LYS A 297 21.15 -12.02 12.22
CA LYS A 297 22.43 -11.72 12.86
C LYS A 297 22.74 -12.68 14.01
N ASN A 298 21.78 -12.91 14.91
CA ASN A 298 22.00 -13.78 16.06
C ASN A 298 22.37 -15.19 15.59
N ASP A 299 21.63 -15.66 14.59
CA ASP A 299 21.83 -16.96 13.98
C ASP A 299 23.21 -17.09 13.29
N ILE A 300 23.60 -16.13 12.45
CA ILE A 300 24.94 -16.09 11.83
C ILE A 300 26.03 -16.05 12.91
N SER A 301 25.86 -15.25 13.96
CA SER A 301 26.84 -15.12 15.04
C SER A 301 27.03 -16.43 15.81
N PHE A 302 25.93 -17.09 16.16
CA PHE A 302 25.93 -18.39 16.84
C PHE A 302 26.67 -19.44 16.01
N TRP A 303 26.28 -19.57 14.74
CA TRP A 303 26.90 -20.53 13.83
C TRP A 303 28.35 -20.19 13.52
N LYS A 304 28.73 -18.91 13.43
CA LYS A 304 30.12 -18.48 13.19
C LYS A 304 31.05 -18.87 14.34
N GLN A 305 30.63 -18.69 15.58
CA GLN A 305 31.44 -18.96 16.78
C GLN A 305 31.57 -20.45 17.10
N LYS A 306 30.62 -21.28 16.66
CA LYS A 306 30.62 -22.71 16.94
C LYS A 306 31.66 -23.47 16.11
N LYS A 307 32.54 -24.21 16.80
CA LYS A 307 33.64 -25.01 16.20
C LYS A 307 33.37 -26.52 16.19
N SER A 308 32.57 -27.01 17.13
CA SER A 308 32.17 -28.41 17.28
C SER A 308 30.65 -28.54 17.14
N MET A 309 30.20 -29.63 16.52
CA MET A 309 28.77 -29.92 16.31
C MET A 309 28.15 -30.73 17.46
N VAL A 310 28.88 -30.95 18.56
CA VAL A 310 28.37 -31.63 19.76
C VAL A 310 27.10 -30.92 20.27
N GLY A 311 26.05 -31.71 20.49
CA GLY A 311 24.72 -31.25 20.90
C GLY A 311 23.82 -30.67 19.80
N MET A 312 24.20 -30.75 18.52
CA MET A 312 23.34 -30.32 17.39
C MET A 312 23.12 -31.45 16.39
N SER A 313 21.87 -31.58 15.94
CA SER A 313 21.48 -32.54 14.90
C SER A 313 21.87 -32.04 13.51
N SER A 314 22.77 -32.76 12.82
CA SER A 314 23.11 -32.51 11.42
C SER A 314 21.93 -32.80 10.48
N LYS A 315 21.09 -33.78 10.85
CA LYS A 315 19.88 -34.17 10.11
C LYS A 315 18.80 -33.09 10.20
N ALA A 316 18.58 -32.51 11.38
CA ALA A 316 17.63 -31.41 11.57
C ALA A 316 18.05 -30.16 10.78
N VAL A 317 19.34 -29.84 10.74
CA VAL A 317 19.86 -28.71 9.94
C VAL A 317 19.63 -28.93 8.44
N LEU A 318 19.83 -30.16 7.96
CA LEU A 318 19.54 -30.50 6.56
C LEU A 318 18.05 -30.44 6.24
N TRP A 319 17.20 -30.97 7.13
CA TRP A 319 15.74 -30.93 6.97
C TRP A 319 15.20 -29.50 6.98
N ARG A 320 15.70 -28.66 7.89
CA ARG A 320 15.35 -27.23 7.96
C ARG A 320 15.79 -26.47 6.73
N CYS A 321 16.96 -26.77 6.17
CA CYS A 321 17.40 -26.17 4.91
C CYS A 321 16.45 -26.56 3.76
N PHE A 322 16.10 -27.84 3.65
CA PHE A 322 15.16 -28.31 2.66
C PHE A 322 13.77 -27.66 2.79
N SER A 323 13.19 -27.65 4.00
CA SER A 323 11.87 -27.04 4.24
C SER A 323 11.87 -25.54 3.94
N THR A 324 12.92 -24.81 4.34
CA THR A 324 13.04 -23.37 4.10
C THR A 324 13.15 -23.05 2.61
N ILE A 325 13.87 -23.85 1.83
CA ILE A 325 13.97 -23.70 0.38
C ILE A 325 12.61 -23.93 -0.28
N VAL A 326 11.89 -24.99 0.12
CA VAL A 326 10.53 -25.28 -0.41
C VAL A 326 9.57 -24.14 -0.08
N ILE A 327 9.60 -23.62 1.14
CA ILE A 327 8.77 -22.47 1.55
C ILE A 327 9.14 -21.23 0.73
N PHE A 328 10.42 -20.93 0.53
CA PHE A 328 10.83 -19.80 -0.31
C PHE A 328 10.35 -19.94 -1.76
N MET A 329 10.48 -21.12 -2.36
CA MET A 329 9.97 -21.38 -3.72
C MET A 329 8.44 -21.23 -3.78
N TYR A 330 7.72 -21.70 -2.76
CA TYR A 330 6.27 -21.52 -2.67
C TYR A 330 5.88 -20.04 -2.56
N LEU A 331 6.56 -19.28 -1.69
CA LEU A 331 6.32 -17.84 -1.53
C LEU A 331 6.65 -17.03 -2.78
N PHE A 332 7.65 -17.48 -3.55
CA PHE A 332 8.02 -16.89 -4.83
C PHE A 332 6.97 -17.15 -5.91
N ASP A 333 6.42 -18.37 -5.98
CA ASP A 333 5.39 -18.75 -6.94
C ASP A 333 4.06 -18.01 -6.70
N GLU A 334 3.67 -17.85 -5.42
CA GLU A 334 2.46 -17.14 -5.00
C GLU A 334 2.58 -15.59 -5.11
N GLN A 335 3.70 -15.05 -5.63
CA GLN A 335 3.94 -13.60 -5.76
C GLN A 335 3.69 -12.81 -4.46
N THR A 336 4.11 -13.38 -3.32
CA THR A 336 3.92 -12.74 -2.01
C THR A 336 4.69 -11.43 -1.88
N SER A 337 4.31 -10.60 -0.90
CA SER A 337 4.90 -9.28 -0.72
C SER A 337 6.42 -9.33 -0.57
N LEU A 338 7.11 -8.39 -1.22
CA LEU A 338 8.58 -8.29 -1.18
C LEU A 338 9.14 -8.23 0.25
N LEU A 339 8.36 -7.64 1.17
CA LEU A 339 8.70 -7.54 2.58
C LEU A 339 8.85 -8.91 3.27
N VAL A 340 8.15 -9.95 2.81
CA VAL A 340 8.26 -11.31 3.34
C VAL A 340 9.20 -12.16 2.48
N LEU A 341 9.16 -11.96 1.16
CA LEU A 341 9.95 -12.74 0.20
C LEU A 341 11.47 -12.51 0.36
N ILE A 342 11.90 -11.25 0.53
CA ILE A 342 13.32 -10.90 0.64
C ILE A 342 13.94 -11.52 1.92
N PRO A 343 13.37 -11.35 3.12
CA PRO A 343 13.86 -12.03 4.32
C PRO A 343 13.85 -13.56 4.16
N ALA A 344 12.80 -14.15 3.60
CA ALA A 344 12.74 -15.60 3.37
C ALA A 344 13.88 -16.09 2.44
N GLY A 345 14.19 -15.32 1.39
CA GLY A 345 15.32 -15.60 0.49
C GLY A 345 16.68 -15.52 1.19
N ILE A 346 16.90 -14.46 1.99
CA ILE A 346 18.12 -14.32 2.81
C ILE A 346 18.24 -15.47 3.81
N GLY A 347 17.15 -15.84 4.48
CA GLY A 347 17.09 -16.98 5.40
C GLY A 347 17.47 -18.30 4.73
N SER A 348 16.93 -18.55 3.52
CA SER A 348 17.28 -19.73 2.71
C SER A 348 18.78 -19.81 2.40
N LEU A 349 19.41 -18.69 2.01
CA LEU A 349 20.86 -18.63 1.78
C LEU A 349 21.68 -18.89 3.05
N ILE A 350 21.21 -18.39 4.21
CA ILE A 350 21.86 -18.63 5.51
C ILE A 350 21.78 -20.12 5.88
N GLU A 351 20.64 -20.78 5.67
CA GLU A 351 20.49 -22.22 5.93
C GLU A 351 21.41 -23.07 5.06
N VAL A 352 21.57 -22.74 3.77
CA VAL A 352 22.54 -23.40 2.88
C VAL A 352 23.97 -23.25 3.41
N TRP A 353 24.33 -22.05 3.92
CA TRP A 353 25.62 -21.82 4.54
C TRP A 353 25.82 -22.65 5.82
N LYS A 354 24.78 -22.80 6.65
CA LYS A 354 24.82 -23.66 7.85
C LYS A 354 25.05 -25.12 7.48
N VAL A 355 24.36 -25.64 6.47
CA VAL A 355 24.56 -27.02 5.98
C VAL A 355 26.01 -27.21 5.56
N LYS A 356 26.56 -26.29 4.76
CA LYS A 356 27.99 -26.34 4.36
C LYS A 356 28.92 -26.40 5.58
N LYS A 357 28.60 -25.65 6.63
CA LYS A 357 29.38 -25.63 7.88
C LYS A 357 29.18 -26.89 8.73
N ALA A 358 27.96 -27.38 8.88
CA ALA A 358 27.59 -28.56 9.66
C ALA A 358 28.28 -29.82 9.14
N PHE A 359 28.28 -30.01 7.82
CA PHE A 359 28.93 -31.15 7.16
C PHE A 359 30.44 -30.94 6.91
N LYS A 360 31.02 -29.83 7.40
CA LYS A 360 32.45 -29.47 7.23
C LYS A 360 32.92 -29.65 5.77
N ILE A 361 32.08 -29.26 4.80
CA ILE A 361 32.31 -29.53 3.38
C ILE A 361 33.46 -28.67 2.86
N GLN A 362 34.55 -29.31 2.45
CA GLN A 362 35.64 -28.66 1.73
C GLN A 362 35.49 -28.95 0.23
N ILE A 363 35.32 -27.88 -0.56
CA ILE A 363 35.18 -27.96 -2.02
C ILE A 363 36.58 -27.76 -2.61
N ILE A 364 37.19 -28.84 -3.10
CA ILE A 364 38.45 -28.77 -3.84
C ILE A 364 38.11 -28.83 -5.33
N TRP A 365 38.51 -27.78 -6.05
CA TRP A 365 38.34 -27.70 -7.50
C TRP A 365 39.53 -28.38 -8.19
N LYS A 366 39.28 -29.50 -8.88
CA LYS A 366 40.22 -30.06 -9.86
C LYS A 366 39.60 -29.93 -11.25
N ALA A 367 40.19 -29.04 -12.06
CA ALA A 367 39.84 -28.73 -13.45
C ALA A 367 38.38 -28.35 -13.72
N VAL A 368 37.42 -29.29 -13.68
CA VAL A 368 35.99 -29.07 -14.04
C VAL A 368 35.00 -29.78 -13.10
N ARG A 369 35.42 -30.71 -12.23
CA ARG A 369 34.52 -31.39 -11.29
C ARG A 369 34.82 -31.00 -9.83
N PRO A 370 33.84 -30.45 -9.08
CA PRO A 370 34.01 -30.22 -7.65
C PRO A 370 34.04 -31.57 -6.93
N THR A 371 35.13 -31.86 -6.21
CA THR A 371 35.21 -33.03 -5.33
C THR A 371 34.87 -32.58 -3.91
N PHE A 372 33.81 -33.14 -3.34
CA PHE A 372 33.37 -32.83 -1.97
C PHE A 372 34.11 -33.73 -0.98
N ILE A 373 34.87 -33.12 -0.06
CA ILE A 373 35.48 -33.84 1.06
C ILE A 373 34.68 -33.49 2.32
N PHE A 374 34.12 -34.51 2.96
CA PHE A 374 33.47 -34.39 4.26
C PHE A 374 34.52 -34.53 5.38
N GLY A 375 34.50 -33.62 6.34
CA GLY A 375 35.40 -33.68 7.50
C GLY A 375 35.10 -34.87 8.42
N LYS A 376 36.12 -35.43 9.07
CA LYS A 376 35.92 -36.52 10.06
C LYS A 376 35.18 -36.00 11.29
N SER A 377 34.16 -36.75 11.73
CA SER A 377 33.44 -36.50 12.98
C SER A 377 34.27 -36.97 14.18
N ASP A 378 34.30 -36.16 15.24
CA ASP A 378 34.95 -36.53 16.50
C ASP A 378 34.12 -37.59 17.27
N GLU A 379 34.73 -38.34 18.19
CA GLU A 379 34.05 -39.43 18.92
C GLU A 379 32.86 -38.91 19.76
N SER A 380 32.97 -37.68 20.24
CA SER A 380 31.91 -36.94 20.92
C SER A 380 30.76 -36.50 19.99
N GLU A 381 31.08 -36.12 18.75
CA GLU A 381 30.10 -35.79 17.70
C GLU A 381 29.35 -37.05 17.25
N ARG A 382 30.04 -38.19 17.14
CA ARG A 382 29.42 -39.48 16.75
C ARG A 382 28.42 -39.97 17.79
N ARG A 383 28.73 -39.87 19.09
CA ARG A 383 27.77 -40.19 20.15
C ARG A 383 26.53 -39.30 20.08
N THR A 384 26.70 -38.00 19.79
CA THR A 384 25.57 -37.08 19.59
C THR A 384 24.70 -37.52 18.41
N GLU A 385 25.33 -37.94 17.30
CA GLU A 385 24.64 -38.41 16.09
C GLU A 385 23.88 -39.74 16.31
N GLU A 386 24.41 -40.63 17.15
CA GLU A 386 23.72 -41.87 17.56
C GLU A 386 22.43 -41.56 18.35
N TYR A 387 22.50 -40.66 19.34
CA TYR A 387 21.32 -40.20 20.07
C TYR A 387 20.31 -39.48 19.17
N ASP A 388 20.81 -38.64 18.25
CA ASP A 388 19.98 -37.93 17.29
C ASP A 388 19.26 -38.89 16.33
N THR A 389 19.94 -39.95 15.88
CA THR A 389 19.36 -40.97 15.01
C THR A 389 18.22 -41.72 15.71
N LEU A 390 18.40 -42.03 17.00
CA LEU A 390 17.34 -42.64 17.81
C LEU A 390 16.16 -41.69 17.99
N ALA A 391 16.42 -40.43 18.36
CA ALA A 391 15.38 -39.41 18.52
C ALA A 391 14.58 -39.18 17.22
N MET A 392 15.27 -39.04 16.08
CA MET A 392 14.63 -38.89 14.78
C MET A 392 13.83 -40.12 14.35
N LYS A 393 14.28 -41.33 14.71
CA LYS A 393 13.52 -42.57 14.47
C LYS A 393 12.20 -42.56 15.22
N TYR A 394 12.22 -42.25 16.52
CA TYR A 394 10.99 -42.17 17.33
C TYR A 394 10.07 -41.04 16.87
N LEU A 395 10.64 -39.87 16.54
CA LEU A 395 9.88 -38.75 16.01
C LEU A 395 9.22 -39.10 14.67
N SER A 396 9.92 -39.83 13.79
CA SER A 396 9.37 -40.24 12.49
C SER A 396 8.15 -41.15 12.61
N TYR A 397 8.08 -41.98 13.66
CA TYR A 397 6.90 -42.80 13.95
C TYR A 397 5.67 -41.98 14.33
N LEU A 398 5.84 -40.76 14.85
CA LEU A 398 4.74 -39.82 15.09
C LEU A 398 4.44 -38.98 13.84
N LEU A 399 5.48 -38.53 13.14
CA LEU A 399 5.39 -37.55 12.07
C LEU A 399 4.82 -38.14 10.78
N TYR A 400 5.21 -39.37 10.40
CA TYR A 400 4.71 -40.00 9.17
C TYR A 400 3.20 -40.29 9.20
N PRO A 401 2.62 -40.88 10.27
CA PRO A 401 1.18 -41.05 10.36
C PRO A 401 0.42 -39.72 10.33
N MET A 402 0.97 -38.67 10.95
CA MET A 402 0.35 -37.34 10.96
C MET A 402 0.36 -36.69 9.57
N CYS A 403 1.47 -36.78 8.83
CA CYS A 403 1.56 -36.27 7.46
C CYS A 403 0.68 -37.06 6.49
N ILE A 404 0.63 -38.39 6.61
CA ILE A 404 -0.25 -39.25 5.81
C ILE A 404 -1.72 -38.94 6.14
N GLY A 405 -2.07 -38.81 7.42
CA GLY A 405 -3.42 -38.42 7.86
C GLY A 405 -3.82 -37.04 7.33
N GLY A 406 -2.92 -36.05 7.39
CA GLY A 406 -3.13 -34.73 6.82
C GLY A 406 -3.31 -34.76 5.29
N ALA A 407 -2.49 -35.54 4.58
CA ALA A 407 -2.60 -35.71 3.13
C ALA A 407 -3.91 -36.40 2.72
N VAL A 408 -4.34 -37.42 3.46
CA VAL A 408 -5.63 -38.11 3.26
C VAL A 408 -6.79 -37.19 3.57
N TYR A 409 -6.73 -36.39 4.65
CA TYR A 409 -7.77 -35.42 4.99
C TYR A 409 -7.91 -34.32 3.93
N VAL A 410 -6.78 -33.76 3.47
CA VAL A 410 -6.75 -32.76 2.39
C VAL A 410 -7.28 -33.36 1.08
N SER A 411 -6.88 -34.60 0.75
CA SER A 411 -7.37 -35.30 -0.45
C SER A 411 -8.86 -35.63 -0.35
N SER A 412 -9.35 -35.98 0.83
CA SER A 412 -10.76 -36.26 1.11
C SER A 412 -11.62 -35.00 0.98
N ILE A 413 -11.16 -33.86 1.51
CA ILE A 413 -11.83 -32.56 1.32
C ILE A 413 -11.87 -32.15 -0.16
N ILE A 414 -10.77 -32.33 -0.89
CA ILE A 414 -10.70 -32.04 -2.34
C ILE A 414 -11.66 -32.94 -3.12
N LEU A 415 -11.87 -34.18 -2.68
CA LEU A 415 -12.82 -35.10 -3.32
C LEU A 415 -14.28 -34.73 -3.01
N SER A 416 -14.57 -34.21 -1.81
CA SER A 416 -15.92 -33.80 -1.40
C SER A 416 -16.34 -32.41 -1.91
N THR A 417 -15.40 -31.56 -2.30
CA THR A 417 -15.68 -30.24 -2.88
C THR A 417 -15.10 -30.18 -4.29
N SER A 418 -15.95 -30.24 -5.33
CA SER A 418 -15.59 -30.20 -6.76
C SER A 418 -15.07 -28.83 -7.22
N SER A 419 -14.23 -28.17 -6.43
CA SER A 419 -13.61 -26.90 -6.80
C SER A 419 -12.20 -26.81 -6.22
N VAL A 420 -11.22 -26.74 -7.12
CA VAL A 420 -9.84 -26.36 -6.82
C VAL A 420 -9.78 -24.84 -6.78
N ALA A 421 -10.53 -24.22 -5.88
CA ALA A 421 -10.42 -22.79 -5.61
C ALA A 421 -9.20 -22.54 -4.71
N HIS A 422 -8.32 -21.65 -5.15
CA HIS A 422 -7.13 -21.19 -4.42
C HIS A 422 -7.51 -20.80 -2.98
N LEU A 423 -7.08 -21.62 -2.02
CA LEU A 423 -7.36 -21.41 -0.60
C LEU A 423 -6.03 -21.31 0.18
N PRO A 424 -5.75 -20.16 0.84
CA PRO A 424 -4.60 -19.96 1.73
C PRO A 424 -4.52 -20.99 2.87
N TRP A 425 -5.61 -21.73 3.11
CA TRP A 425 -5.72 -22.78 4.11
C TRP A 425 -4.67 -23.87 3.93
N LYS A 426 -4.33 -24.27 2.68
CA LYS A 426 -3.30 -25.30 2.43
C LYS A 426 -1.93 -24.82 2.91
N ALA A 427 -1.52 -23.63 2.47
CA ALA A 427 -0.27 -22.99 2.90
C ALA A 427 -0.22 -22.72 4.40
N PHE A 428 -1.34 -22.29 4.99
CA PHE A 428 -1.46 -22.00 6.40
C PHE A 428 -1.37 -23.28 7.26
N MET A 429 -1.96 -24.39 6.81
CA MET A 429 -1.83 -25.69 7.48
C MET A 429 -0.40 -26.23 7.36
N TYR A 430 0.24 -26.13 6.18
CA TYR A 430 1.66 -26.48 6.04
C TYR A 430 2.56 -25.61 6.93
N LYS A 431 2.27 -24.31 7.06
CA LYS A 431 3.01 -23.40 7.93
C LYS A 431 2.79 -23.74 9.41
N ALA A 432 1.56 -24.05 9.82
CA ALA A 432 1.23 -24.45 11.19
C ALA A 432 1.80 -25.81 11.61
N PHE A 433 1.81 -26.78 10.69
CA PHE A 433 2.47 -28.06 10.93
C PHE A 433 3.99 -27.89 11.01
N ASN A 434 4.59 -27.03 10.17
CA ASN A 434 6.02 -26.73 10.25
C ASN A 434 6.38 -25.99 11.56
N THR A 435 5.59 -25.01 12.00
CA THR A 435 5.85 -24.30 13.27
C THR A 435 5.67 -25.20 14.48
N PHE A 436 4.63 -26.05 14.52
CA PHE A 436 4.44 -27.03 15.58
C PHE A 436 5.60 -28.04 15.69
N ILE A 437 6.12 -28.50 14.55
CA ILE A 437 7.30 -29.37 14.50
C ILE A 437 8.56 -28.61 14.96
N ASP A 438 8.74 -27.36 14.54
CA ASP A 438 9.85 -26.50 14.99
C ASP A 438 9.80 -26.21 16.49
N ASP A 439 8.62 -26.09 17.10
CA ASP A 439 8.43 -25.89 18.54
C ASP A 439 8.74 -27.15 19.36
N ILE A 440 8.34 -28.32 18.88
CA ILE A 440 8.77 -29.62 19.44
C ILE A 440 10.29 -29.76 19.35
N PHE A 441 10.90 -29.39 18.22
CA PHE A 441 12.36 -29.40 18.07
C PHE A 441 13.05 -28.34 18.96
N ALA A 442 12.45 -27.18 19.17
CA ALA A 442 12.99 -26.10 20.00
C ALA A 442 12.92 -26.39 21.51
N PHE A 443 12.02 -27.29 21.96
CA PHE A 443 11.94 -27.77 23.33
C PHE A 443 12.84 -28.98 23.61
N ILE A 444 13.08 -29.84 22.61
CA ILE A 444 13.91 -31.05 22.74
C ILE A 444 15.41 -30.77 22.48
N ILE A 445 15.74 -29.82 21.59
CA ILE A 445 17.11 -29.46 21.22
C ILE A 445 17.49 -28.09 21.81
N THR A 446 18.72 -27.92 22.29
CA THR A 446 19.21 -26.64 22.84
C THR A 446 19.35 -25.56 21.74
N MET A 447 18.27 -24.81 21.52
CA MET A 447 18.20 -23.67 20.59
C MET A 447 18.37 -22.32 21.34
N PRO A 448 18.86 -21.25 20.68
CA PRO A 448 18.94 -19.92 21.27
C PRO A 448 17.56 -19.38 21.65
N THR A 449 17.43 -18.71 22.79
CA THR A 449 16.15 -18.20 23.34
C THR A 449 15.38 -17.28 22.38
N SER A 450 16.07 -16.54 21.52
CA SER A 450 15.46 -15.67 20.50
C SER A 450 14.73 -16.45 19.40
N HIS A 451 15.23 -17.64 19.03
CA HIS A 451 14.57 -18.51 18.05
C HIS A 451 13.34 -19.17 18.67
N ARG A 452 13.44 -19.55 19.96
CA ARG A 452 12.29 -20.07 20.73
C ARG A 452 11.16 -19.05 20.84
N LEU A 453 11.51 -17.76 21.01
CA LEU A 453 10.53 -16.68 21.06
C LEU A 453 9.90 -16.39 19.68
N ALA A 454 10.66 -16.54 18.60
CA ALA A 454 10.15 -16.34 17.24
C ALA A 454 9.16 -17.44 16.82
N CYS A 455 9.46 -18.71 17.13
CA CYS A 455 8.53 -19.82 16.88
C CYS A 455 7.29 -19.74 17.79
N PHE A 456 7.47 -19.43 19.09
CA PHE A 456 6.36 -19.20 20.02
C PHE A 456 5.45 -18.01 19.59
N ARG A 457 6.02 -16.94 19.02
CA ARG A 457 5.24 -15.82 18.45
C ARG A 457 4.32 -16.32 17.34
N ASP A 458 4.86 -17.11 16.41
CA ASP A 458 4.11 -17.61 15.26
C ASP A 458 2.98 -18.57 15.70
N ASP A 459 3.21 -19.35 16.76
CA ASP A 459 2.21 -20.25 17.35
C ASP A 459 1.13 -19.52 18.18
N VAL A 460 1.50 -18.46 18.91
CA VAL A 460 0.51 -17.58 19.58
C VAL A 460 -0.36 -16.86 18.55
N VAL A 461 0.22 -16.37 17.46
CA VAL A 461 -0.53 -15.76 16.35
C VAL A 461 -1.45 -16.79 15.69
N PHE A 462 -1.00 -18.03 15.53
CA PHE A 462 -1.81 -19.14 15.02
C PHE A 462 -2.99 -19.49 15.94
N LEU A 463 -2.77 -19.59 17.26
CA LEU A 463 -3.83 -19.84 18.25
C LEU A 463 -4.84 -18.69 18.33
N VAL A 464 -4.37 -17.44 18.28
CA VAL A 464 -5.24 -16.26 18.22
C VAL A 464 -6.05 -16.25 16.92
N TYR A 465 -5.46 -16.63 15.79
CA TYR A 465 -6.18 -16.74 14.52
C TYR A 465 -7.23 -17.87 14.53
N LEU A 466 -6.91 -19.04 15.09
CA LEU A 466 -7.87 -20.14 15.28
C LEU A 466 -9.02 -19.72 16.19
N TYR A 467 -8.72 -19.01 17.27
CA TYR A 467 -9.73 -18.45 18.17
C TYR A 467 -10.60 -17.40 17.48
N GLN A 468 -10.00 -16.49 16.71
CA GLN A 468 -10.73 -15.49 15.91
C GLN A 468 -11.65 -16.15 14.88
N ARG A 469 -11.22 -17.25 14.24
CA ARG A 469 -12.03 -17.97 13.25
C ARG A 469 -13.11 -18.85 13.86
N TRP A 470 -12.92 -19.33 15.10
CA TRP A 470 -13.95 -20.01 15.87
C TRP A 470 -15.03 -19.04 16.37
N LEU A 471 -14.63 -17.83 16.80
CA LEU A 471 -15.57 -16.78 17.23
C LEU A 471 -16.30 -16.11 16.05
N TYR A 472 -15.63 -15.99 14.89
CA TYR A 472 -16.16 -15.41 13.66
C TYR A 472 -16.05 -16.42 12.50
N PRO A 473 -17.00 -17.36 12.35
CA PRO A 473 -17.04 -18.24 11.19
C PRO A 473 -17.16 -17.43 9.90
N VAL A 474 -16.46 -17.85 8.85
CA VAL A 474 -16.47 -17.17 7.55
C VAL A 474 -17.87 -17.28 6.95
N ASP A 475 -18.60 -16.18 7.02
CA ASP A 475 -19.93 -16.04 6.45
C ASP A 475 -19.82 -15.96 4.92
N LYS A 476 -20.24 -17.04 4.25
CA LYS A 476 -20.18 -17.17 2.78
C LYS A 476 -21.17 -16.26 2.06
N THR A 477 -22.14 -15.70 2.79
CA THR A 477 -23.16 -14.77 2.25
C THR A 477 -22.66 -13.33 2.17
N ARG A 478 -21.54 -13.02 2.85
CA ARG A 478 -20.97 -11.67 2.89
C ARG A 478 -20.28 -11.34 1.57
N MET A 479 -20.79 -10.34 0.86
CA MET A 479 -20.17 -9.83 -0.37
C MET A 479 -18.75 -9.35 -0.09
N ASN A 480 -17.80 -9.79 -0.92
CA ASN A 480 -16.42 -9.32 -0.86
C ASN A 480 -16.30 -7.88 -1.40
N GLU A 481 -15.12 -7.26 -1.29
CA GLU A 481 -14.83 -5.89 -1.78
C GLU A 481 -15.07 -5.69 -3.29
N TYR A 482 -15.35 -6.78 -4.02
CA TYR A 482 -15.65 -6.82 -5.45
C TYR A 482 -17.13 -7.16 -5.75
N GLY A 483 -18.00 -7.21 -4.73
CA GLY A 483 -19.45 -7.40 -4.89
C GLY A 483 -19.90 -8.84 -5.18
N LEU A 484 -19.06 -9.85 -4.97
CA LEU A 484 -19.39 -11.26 -5.23
C LEU A 484 -19.69 -12.00 -3.92
N SER A 485 -20.79 -12.76 -3.89
CA SER A 485 -21.16 -13.70 -2.82
C SER A 485 -21.11 -15.15 -3.33
N TYR A 486 -20.80 -16.10 -2.46
CA TYR A 486 -20.54 -17.51 -2.86
C TYR A 486 -21.79 -18.26 -3.37
N ASP A 487 -23.00 -17.77 -3.08
CA ASP A 487 -24.25 -18.47 -3.44
C ASP A 487 -24.75 -18.17 -4.87
N GLU A 488 -24.22 -17.13 -5.54
CA GLU A 488 -24.64 -16.79 -6.91
C GLU A 488 -24.01 -17.70 -7.98
N GLU A 489 -22.86 -18.32 -7.70
CA GLU A 489 -22.18 -19.22 -8.63
C GLU A 489 -22.84 -20.61 -8.74
N GLU A 490 -23.67 -21.02 -7.77
CA GLU A 490 -24.24 -22.37 -7.73
C GLU A 490 -25.59 -22.54 -8.46
N LYS A 491 -26.21 -21.50 -9.03
CA LYS A 491 -27.46 -21.68 -9.80
C LYS A 491 -27.16 -22.22 -11.21
N PRO A 492 -27.54 -23.46 -11.57
CA PRO A 492 -27.41 -23.95 -12.93
C PRO A 492 -28.43 -23.24 -13.82
N LYS A 493 -27.97 -22.61 -14.91
CA LYS A 493 -28.86 -22.08 -15.94
C LYS A 493 -29.68 -23.23 -16.52
N GLY A 494 -30.99 -23.18 -16.31
CA GLY A 494 -31.96 -24.13 -16.86
C GLY A 494 -31.83 -24.21 -18.38
N LYS A 495 -31.93 -25.44 -18.90
CA LYS A 495 -32.01 -25.73 -20.33
C LYS A 495 -33.17 -24.93 -20.95
N ALA A 496 -32.87 -24.13 -21.97
CA ALA A 496 -33.89 -23.62 -22.86
C ALA A 496 -34.50 -24.81 -23.62
N HIS A 497 -35.81 -25.00 -23.47
CA HIS A 497 -36.58 -25.89 -24.33
C HIS A 497 -36.73 -25.20 -25.68
N GLU A 498 -36.25 -25.84 -26.75
CA GLU A 498 -36.80 -25.67 -28.09
C GLU A 498 -38.20 -26.28 -28.08
N ASP A 499 -39.20 -25.44 -28.40
CA ASP A 499 -40.32 -25.71 -29.31
C ASP A 499 -40.98 -24.37 -29.70
#